data_AF-A0A1Z9U1J2-F1
#
_entry.id   AF-A0A1Z9U1J2-F1
#
_cell.length_a   1.000
_cell.length_b   1.000
_cell.length_c   1.000
_cell.angle_alpha   90.00
_cell.angle_beta   90.00
_cell.angle_gamma   90.00
#
_symmetry.space_group_name_H-M   'P 1'
#
loop_
_entity.id
_entity.type
_entity.pdbx_description
1 polymer ?
#
loop_
_entity_poly.entity_id
_entity_poly.type
_entity_poly.pdbx_seq_one_letter_code
_entity_poly.pdbx_strand_id
1 'polypeptide(L)'
;MDIQGKFDEKFKSIVDCYENQFELNLDIGSSLAIAYHGEVVVDIWAGTRDKAQSLPWEEDTIVNVFSSTKNATSLAAYVLADR
;
A
#
# COMPACT_ATOMS: atom_id res chain seq x y z
N MET A 1 -8.29 -10.59 9.18
CA MET A 1 -7.09 -10.95 8.36
C MET A 1 -5.88 -10.46 9.12
N ASP A 2 -4.73 -11.14 9.14
CA ASP A 2 -3.60 -10.63 9.95
C ASP A 2 -2.92 -9.44 9.24
N ILE A 3 -3.13 -8.24 9.77
CA ILE A 3 -2.55 -7.00 9.24
C ILE A 3 -1.10 -6.89 9.75
N GLN A 4 -0.16 -6.82 8.81
CA GLN A 4 1.26 -6.62 9.10
C GLN A 4 1.64 -5.15 8.97
N GLY A 5 2.79 -4.77 9.52
CA GLY A 5 3.33 -3.41 9.42
C GLY A 5 3.04 -2.55 10.65
N LYS A 6 3.02 -1.23 10.45
CA LYS A 6 2.89 -0.24 11.52
C LYS A 6 1.93 0.88 11.14
N PHE A 7 1.20 1.39 12.12
CA PHE A 7 0.37 2.58 11.96
C PHE A 7 0.26 3.34 13.28
N ASP A 8 0.00 4.65 13.22
CA ASP A 8 -0.39 5.44 14.39
C ASP A 8 -1.86 5.14 14.72
N GLU A 9 -2.14 4.79 15.97
CA GLU A 9 -3.48 4.48 16.50
C GLU A 9 -4.54 5.54 16.17
N LYS A 10 -4.15 6.81 15.97
CA LYS A 10 -5.07 7.87 15.51
C LYS A 10 -5.71 7.57 14.16
N PHE A 11 -5.08 6.73 13.34
CA PHE A 11 -5.56 6.30 12.02
C PHE A 11 -6.15 4.88 12.03
N LYS A 12 -6.41 4.29 13.21
CA LYS A 12 -6.98 2.94 13.36
C LYS A 12 -8.25 2.71 12.53
N SER A 13 -9.12 3.72 12.41
CA SER A 13 -10.34 3.60 11.60
C SER A 13 -10.08 3.37 10.11
N ILE A 14 -8.94 3.83 9.58
CA ILE A 14 -8.53 3.54 8.20
C ILE A 14 -8.05 2.09 8.09
N VAL A 15 -7.30 1.61 9.09
CA VAL A 15 -6.85 0.22 9.17
C VAL A 15 -8.03 -0.75 9.27
N ASP A 16 -9.05 -0.39 10.04
CA ASP A 16 -10.30 -1.17 10.14
C ASP A 16 -11.04 -1.25 8.80
N CYS A 17 -11.11 -0.13 8.07
CA CYS A 17 -11.68 -0.10 6.73
C CYS A 17 -10.88 -0.99 5.77
N TYR A 18 -9.55 -0.92 5.84
CA TYR A 18 -8.63 -1.74 5.05
C TYR A 18 -8.82 -3.24 5.34
N GLU A 19 -8.90 -3.64 6.61
CA GLU A 19 -9.16 -5.03 7.00
C GLU A 19 -10.51 -5.51 6.47
N ASN A 20 -11.56 -4.69 6.59
CA ASN A 20 -12.91 -5.02 6.14
C ASN A 20 -12.97 -5.26 4.61
N GLN A 21 -12.07 -4.70 3.79
CA GLN A 21 -12.02 -5.02 2.36
C GLN A 21 -11.76 -6.51 2.11
N PHE A 22 -10.95 -7.14 2.96
CA PHE A 22 -10.66 -8.58 2.86
C PHE A 22 -11.83 -9.43 3.37
N GLU A 23 -12.51 -9.00 4.43
CA GLU A 23 -13.73 -9.67 4.92
C GLU A 23 -14.83 -9.70 3.85
N LEU A 24 -14.90 -8.61 3.06
CA LEU A 24 -15.79 -8.49 1.91
C LEU A 24 -15.28 -9.20 0.64
N ASN A 25 -14.12 -9.86 0.69
CA ASN A 25 -13.47 -10.52 -0.45
C ASN A 25 -13.22 -9.59 -1.66
N LEU A 26 -12.95 -8.31 -1.41
CA LEU A 26 -12.65 -7.33 -2.47
C LEU A 26 -11.20 -7.40 -2.94
N ASP A 27 -10.30 -7.92 -2.11
CA ASP A 27 -8.87 -8.09 -2.40
C ASP A 27 -8.36 -9.46 -1.94
N ILE A 28 -7.35 -9.99 -2.63
CA ILE A 28 -6.60 -11.21 -2.22
C ILE A 28 -5.29 -10.89 -1.51
N GLY A 29 -4.77 -9.67 -1.69
CA GLY A 29 -3.56 -9.14 -1.08
C GLY A 29 -3.30 -7.72 -1.56
N SER A 30 -2.83 -6.86 -0.66
CA SER A 30 -2.52 -5.46 -0.96
C SER A 30 -1.60 -4.85 0.08
N SER A 31 -1.15 -3.63 -0.17
CA SER A 31 -0.41 -2.77 0.77
C SER A 31 -1.02 -1.36 0.80
N LEU A 32 -0.98 -0.69 1.95
CA LEU A 32 -1.45 0.68 2.14
C LEU A 32 -0.40 1.50 2.89
N ALA A 33 0.05 2.59 2.28
CA ALA A 33 0.91 3.58 2.91
C ALA A 33 0.26 4.96 2.87
N ILE A 34 0.31 5.70 4.00
CA ILE A 34 -0.23 7.05 4.13
C ILE A 34 0.82 7.95 4.76
N ALA A 35 1.14 9.04 4.08
CA ALA A 35 1.95 10.12 4.62
C ALA A 35 1.08 11.33 5.00
N TYR A 36 1.26 11.86 6.21
CA TYR A 36 0.57 13.05 6.71
C TYR A 36 1.59 14.04 7.27
N HIS A 37 1.60 15.26 6.72
CA HIS A 37 2.62 16.29 7.02
C HIS A 37 4.08 15.82 6.86
N GLY A 38 4.34 14.98 5.85
CA GLY A 38 5.68 14.47 5.55
C GLY A 38 6.08 13.21 6.33
N GLU A 39 5.29 12.78 7.30
CA GLU A 39 5.55 11.57 8.10
C GLU A 39 4.68 10.41 7.64
N VAL A 40 5.27 9.21 7.53
CA VAL A 40 4.51 7.98 7.25
C VAL A 40 3.77 7.56 8.53
N VAL A 41 2.44 7.66 8.49
CA VAL A 41 1.57 7.38 9.65
C VAL A 41 0.85 6.04 9.54
N VAL A 42 0.79 5.45 8.36
CA VAL A 42 0.30 4.10 8.09
C VAL A 42 1.24 3.48 7.06
N ASP A 43 1.73 2.28 7.33
CA ASP A 43 2.49 1.44 6.41
C ASP A 43 2.20 -0.03 6.74
N ILE A 44 1.22 -0.60 6.03
CA ILE A 44 0.65 -1.92 6.34
C ILE A 44 0.46 -2.76 5.08
N TRP A 45 0.42 -4.07 5.26
CA TRP A 45 0.12 -5.03 4.20
C TRP A 45 -0.59 -6.28 4.74
N ALA A 46 -1.29 -6.98 3.87
CA ALA A 46 -2.00 -8.21 4.21
C ALA A 46 -2.31 -9.08 2.98
N GLY A 47 -2.71 -10.33 3.22
CA GLY A 47 -3.17 -11.27 2.20
C GLY A 47 -2.02 -12.01 1.50
N THR A 48 -2.18 -12.24 0.20
CA THR A 48 -1.32 -13.10 -0.62
C THR A 48 -0.91 -12.43 -1.92
N ARG A 49 0.28 -12.74 -2.43
CA ARG A 49 0.84 -12.13 -3.66
C ARG A 49 0.55 -12.92 -4.94
N ASP A 50 -0.09 -14.08 -4.83
CA ASP A 50 -0.38 -14.97 -5.95
C ASP A 50 -1.87 -15.35 -6.02
N LYS A 51 -2.34 -15.66 -7.23
CA LYS A 51 -3.74 -16.03 -7.45
C LYS A 51 -4.15 -17.34 -6.77
N ALA A 52 -3.21 -18.23 -6.48
CA ALA A 52 -3.49 -19.48 -5.78
C ALA A 52 -3.57 -19.29 -4.26
N GLN A 53 -3.35 -18.06 -3.76
CA GLN A 53 -3.36 -17.70 -2.33
C GLN A 53 -2.43 -18.59 -1.50
N SER A 54 -1.26 -18.89 -2.06
CA SER A 54 -0.30 -19.83 -1.48
C SER A 54 0.95 -19.15 -0.93
N LEU A 55 1.23 -17.92 -1.37
CA LEU A 55 2.38 -17.13 -0.99
C LEU A 55 1.90 -15.87 -0.25
N PRO A 56 2.31 -15.67 1.02
CA PRO A 56 1.90 -14.49 1.77
C PRO A 56 2.42 -13.22 1.11
N TRP A 57 1.70 -12.13 1.33
CA TRP A 57 2.20 -10.79 1.08
C TRP A 57 3.27 -10.44 2.12
N GLU A 58 4.44 -10.03 1.66
CA GLU A 58 5.59 -9.62 2.45
C GLU A 58 5.81 -8.10 2.34
N GLU A 59 6.54 -7.50 3.28
CA GLU A 59 6.86 -6.06 3.33
C GLU A 59 7.34 -5.51 1.97
N ASP A 60 8.27 -6.23 1.32
CA ASP A 60 8.90 -5.83 0.06
C ASP A 60 8.21 -6.41 -1.19
N THR A 61 6.94 -6.80 -1.11
CA THR A 61 6.21 -7.34 -2.28
C THR A 61 6.06 -6.28 -3.37
N ILE A 62 6.67 -6.53 -4.53
CA ILE A 62 6.58 -5.63 -5.69
C ILE A 62 5.42 -6.06 -6.59
N VAL A 63 4.56 -5.11 -6.93
CA VAL A 63 3.48 -5.28 -7.91
C VAL A 63 3.64 -4.33 -9.09
N ASN A 64 3.12 -4.75 -10.25
CA ASN A 64 2.98 -3.85 -11.38
C ASN A 64 1.91 -2.80 -11.09
N VAL A 65 2.30 -1.52 -11.01
CA VAL A 65 1.41 -0.40 -10.68
C VAL A 65 0.79 0.28 -11.91
N PHE A 66 0.97 -0.31 -13.10
CA PHE A 66 0.43 0.18 -14.37
C PHE A 66 0.72 1.68 -14.58
N SER A 67 -0.33 2.48 -14.81
CA SER A 67 -0.21 3.89 -15.15
C SER A 67 0.28 4.76 -14.00
N SER A 68 0.31 4.29 -12.76
CA SER A 68 0.88 5.03 -11.63
C SER A 68 2.37 5.36 -11.86
N THR A 69 3.07 4.57 -12.68
CA THR A 69 4.45 4.85 -13.12
C THR A 69 4.61 6.24 -13.77
N LYS A 70 3.55 6.77 -14.39
CA LYS A 70 3.57 8.11 -15.00
C LYS A 70 3.89 9.21 -13.99
N ASN A 71 3.51 9.04 -12.72
CA ASN A 71 3.83 10.02 -11.67
C ASN A 71 5.33 10.15 -11.47
N ALA A 72 6.06 9.02 -11.43
CA ALA A 72 7.51 9.00 -11.30
C ALA A 72 8.19 9.62 -12.53
N THR A 73 7.72 9.31 -13.74
CA THR A 73 8.22 9.94 -14.98
C THR A 73 8.04 11.46 -14.97
N SER A 74 6.84 11.93 -14.60
CA SER A 74 6.55 13.36 -14.51
C SER A 74 7.40 14.07 -13.45
N LEU A 75 7.61 13.44 -12.28
CA LEU A 75 8.49 13.99 -11.24
C LEU A 75 9.93 14.15 -11.75
N ALA A 76 10.47 13.16 -12.45
CA ALA A 76 11.81 13.25 -13.03
C ALA A 76 11.94 14.42 -14.03
N ALA A 77 10.92 14.61 -14.87
CA ALA A 77 10.88 15.74 -15.81
C ALA A 77 10.79 17.09 -15.07
N TYR A 78 10.00 17.20 -14.00
CA TYR A 78 9.92 18.42 -13.20
C TYR A 78 11.24 18.73 -12.48
N VAL A 79 11.90 17.73 -11.90
CA VAL A 79 13.23 17.92 -11.29
C VAL A 79 14.26 18.40 -12.31
N LEU A 80 14.18 17.93 -13.55
CA LEU A 80 15.05 18.42 -14.62
C LEU A 80 14.74 19.87 -15.01
N ALA A 81 13.46 20.25 -15.06
CA ALA A 81 13.04 21.60 -15.45
C ALA A 81 13.30 22.67 -14.36
N ASP A 82 13.32 22.27 -13.10
CA ASP A 82 13.61 23.14 -11.94
C ASP A 82 15.10 23.48 -11.82
N ARG A 83 15.98 22.62 -12.32
CA ARG A 83 17.45 22.77 -12.29
C ARG A 83 17.97 23.60 -13.45
#